data_AF-A0A2E0ELI9-F1
#
_entry.id   AF-A0A2E0ELI9-F1
#
_cell.length_a   1.000
_cell.length_b   1.000
_cell.length_c   1.000
_cell.angle_alpha   90.00
_cell.angle_beta   90.00
_cell.angle_gamma   90.00
#
_symmetry.space_group_name_H-M   'P 1'
#
loop_
_entity.id
_entity.type
_entity.pdbx_description
1 polymer ?
#
loop_
_entity_poly.entity_id
_entity_poly.type
_entity_poly.pdbx_seq_one_letter_code
_entity_poly.pdbx_strand_id
1 'polypeptide(L)'
;MQFPTISWTTPKDDNKLYGLKVESVADLENLKGYYALDLSFARINQEIKGYLSSFDYEKFSQIRYVKNPGLSFPCSELQIDWAEFENTEFSGASAKNIKVDNCHTCPPIRVDCESLVIHNCIPADVEVVRDENVNLVNRFTIWCAEKKYHINYFKSNWYRLKIAGNPKMKYYEGLLMRDGYNGQAKTENYKNIESVKLHGPNYNLEFTKNMELGEPNCAFSGYTPLVLMSVIQNKIDQALKLQEEKFESKSANFESKISDLESKIIDLEVKNTNLEFKISPLPVQSYEFENIFHKINEDELKSVISKLRRVLISDRQLMAVDIREYILRK
;
A
#
# COMPACT_ATOMS: atom_id res chain seq x y z
N MET A 1 14.20 -27.67 -12.76
CA MET A 1 13.51 -27.64 -11.45
C MET A 1 12.06 -27.27 -11.69
N GLN A 2 11.13 -28.12 -11.28
CA GLN A 2 9.69 -27.88 -11.44
C GLN A 2 9.06 -27.80 -10.05
N PHE A 3 8.49 -26.65 -9.72
CA PHE A 3 7.80 -26.46 -8.45
C PHE A 3 6.50 -27.28 -8.44
N PRO A 4 6.12 -27.84 -7.28
CA PRO A 4 4.86 -28.54 -7.15
C PRO A 4 3.69 -27.56 -7.34
N THR A 5 2.61 -28.02 -7.98
CA THR A 5 1.37 -27.26 -8.03
C THR A 5 0.62 -27.43 -6.72
N ILE A 6 0.41 -26.34 -6.00
CA ILE A 6 -0.30 -26.31 -4.71
C ILE A 6 -1.73 -25.81 -4.91
N SER A 7 -2.71 -26.52 -4.35
CA SER A 7 -4.09 -26.08 -4.24
C SER A 7 -4.33 -25.35 -2.91
N TRP A 8 -4.59 -24.05 -2.96
CA TRP A 8 -4.84 -23.22 -1.77
C TRP A 8 -6.30 -23.29 -1.30
N THR A 9 -6.77 -24.50 -1.03
CA THR A 9 -8.15 -24.79 -0.59
C THR A 9 -8.16 -25.84 0.51
N THR A 10 -9.32 -26.15 1.07
CA THR A 10 -9.46 -27.21 2.08
C THR A 10 -9.09 -28.58 1.50
N PRO A 11 -8.33 -29.42 2.24
CA PRO A 11 -7.91 -30.73 1.78
C PRO A 11 -9.10 -31.62 1.45
N LYS A 12 -8.97 -32.33 0.34
CA LYS A 12 -9.90 -33.38 -0.10
C LYS A 12 -9.11 -34.64 -0.38
N ASP A 13 -9.81 -35.76 -0.39
CA ASP A 13 -9.24 -37.04 -0.77
C ASP A 13 -9.15 -37.14 -2.31
N ASP A 14 -8.21 -36.41 -2.92
CA ASP A 14 -8.05 -36.36 -4.38
C ASP A 14 -6.59 -36.29 -4.89
N ASN A 15 -5.63 -36.85 -4.14
CA ASN A 15 -4.19 -36.92 -4.48
C ASN A 15 -3.50 -35.58 -4.80
N LYS A 16 -4.16 -34.44 -4.57
CA LYS A 16 -3.57 -33.11 -4.75
C LYS A 16 -2.77 -32.69 -3.52
N LEU A 17 -1.80 -31.80 -3.75
CA LEU A 17 -1.07 -31.13 -2.67
C LEU A 17 -1.84 -29.89 -2.25
N TYR A 18 -2.31 -29.89 -1.01
CA TYR A 18 -3.08 -28.79 -0.44
C TYR A 18 -2.20 -27.85 0.36
N GLY A 19 -2.49 -26.55 0.23
CA GLY A 19 -1.85 -25.49 0.98
C GLY A 19 -2.86 -24.68 1.78
N LEU A 20 -2.43 -24.25 2.96
CA LEU A 20 -3.19 -23.36 3.83
C LEU A 20 -2.64 -21.94 3.71
N LYS A 21 -3.52 -20.98 3.44
CA LYS A 21 -3.21 -19.56 3.61
C LYS A 21 -3.45 -19.20 5.05
N VAL A 22 -2.41 -18.71 5.72
CA VAL A 22 -2.46 -18.43 7.16
C VAL A 22 -2.91 -16.99 7.36
N GLU A 23 -4.12 -16.81 7.89
CA GLU A 23 -4.70 -15.49 8.16
C GLU A 23 -4.86 -15.22 9.67
N SER A 24 -4.78 -16.27 10.49
CA SER A 24 -4.92 -16.23 11.94
C SER A 24 -4.09 -17.30 12.65
N VAL A 25 -3.95 -17.19 13.98
CA VAL A 25 -3.35 -18.25 14.80
C VAL A 25 -4.19 -19.54 14.78
N ALA A 26 -5.53 -19.43 14.69
CA ALA A 26 -6.43 -20.58 14.64
C ALA A 26 -6.18 -21.47 13.41
N ASP A 27 -5.80 -20.89 12.27
CA ASP A 27 -5.41 -21.65 11.07
C ASP A 27 -4.21 -22.56 11.36
N LEU A 28 -3.26 -22.05 12.15
CA LEU A 28 -2.09 -22.81 12.55
C LEU A 28 -2.42 -23.91 13.55
N GLU A 29 -3.57 -23.91 14.22
CA GLU A 29 -3.99 -24.96 15.16
C GLU A 29 -4.38 -26.27 14.48
N ASN A 30 -4.88 -26.21 13.24
CA ASN A 30 -5.33 -27.38 12.49
C ASN A 30 -4.64 -27.51 11.13
N LEU A 31 -3.44 -28.09 11.15
CA LEU A 31 -2.64 -28.30 9.93
C LEU A 31 -2.90 -29.64 9.24
N LYS A 32 -3.79 -30.48 9.78
CA LYS A 32 -3.97 -31.86 9.30
C LYS A 32 -4.39 -31.89 7.83
N GLY A 33 -3.64 -32.63 7.02
CA GLY A 33 -3.91 -32.80 5.59
C GLY A 33 -3.34 -31.69 4.69
N TYR A 34 -2.71 -30.66 5.26
CA TYR A 34 -2.00 -29.63 4.50
C TYR A 34 -0.53 -30.02 4.30
N TYR A 35 -0.05 -29.85 3.07
CA TYR A 35 1.34 -30.06 2.64
C TYR A 35 2.13 -28.73 2.62
N ALA A 36 1.42 -27.63 2.36
CA ALA A 36 1.97 -26.31 2.13
C ALA A 36 1.41 -25.25 3.08
N LEU A 37 2.21 -24.25 3.42
CA LEU A 37 1.77 -23.04 4.11
C LEU A 37 2.11 -21.78 3.30
N ASP A 38 1.19 -20.83 3.24
CA ASP A 38 1.46 -19.46 2.79
C ASP A 38 1.47 -18.53 4.01
N LEU A 39 2.67 -18.03 4.31
CA LEU A 39 2.97 -17.19 5.47
C LEU A 39 3.10 -15.72 5.11
N SER A 40 2.64 -15.31 3.92
CA SER A 40 2.72 -13.93 3.46
C SER A 40 2.09 -12.94 4.46
N PHE A 41 0.91 -13.26 5.00
CA PHE A 41 0.23 -12.43 5.99
C PHE A 41 0.90 -12.46 7.38
N ALA A 42 1.51 -13.60 7.74
CA ALA A 42 2.23 -13.76 9.01
C ALA A 42 3.43 -12.81 9.14
N ARG A 43 3.95 -12.26 8.04
CA ARG A 43 5.08 -11.31 8.08
C ARG A 43 4.71 -9.97 8.70
N ILE A 44 3.47 -9.52 8.51
CA ILE A 44 2.95 -8.24 9.01
C ILE A 44 2.13 -8.39 10.30
N ASN A 45 1.61 -9.59 10.59
CA ASN A 45 0.83 -9.86 11.79
C ASN A 45 1.74 -10.33 12.95
N GLN A 46 1.86 -9.51 14.00
CA GLN A 46 2.73 -9.79 15.16
C GLN A 46 2.27 -10.98 16.00
N GLU A 47 0.96 -11.24 16.07
CA GLU A 47 0.40 -12.35 16.86
C GLU A 47 0.82 -13.70 16.25
N ILE A 48 0.65 -13.84 14.92
CA ILE A 48 1.06 -15.04 14.19
C ILE A 48 2.59 -15.20 14.26
N LYS A 49 3.33 -14.10 14.15
CA LYS A 49 4.80 -14.10 14.29
C LYS A 49 5.24 -14.62 15.67
N GLY A 50 4.57 -14.17 16.73
CA GLY A 50 4.81 -14.63 18.09
C GLY A 50 4.53 -16.12 18.25
N TYR A 51 3.40 -16.59 17.70
CA TYR A 51 3.04 -18.00 17.69
C TYR A 51 4.08 -18.89 16.99
N LEU A 52 4.56 -18.47 15.82
CA LEU A 52 5.59 -19.20 15.08
C LEU A 52 6.94 -19.22 15.80
N SER A 53 7.19 -18.25 16.69
CA SER A 53 8.43 -18.18 17.47
C SER A 53 8.45 -19.20 18.62
N SER A 54 7.29 -19.61 19.16
CA SER A 54 7.13 -20.74 20.08
C SER A 54 6.91 -22.04 19.33
N PHE A 55 7.83 -22.35 18.42
CA PHE A 55 7.70 -23.40 17.42
C PHE A 55 7.48 -24.80 18.01
N ASP A 56 6.53 -25.56 17.43
CA ASP A 56 6.22 -26.96 17.77
C ASP A 56 6.58 -27.89 16.60
N TYR A 57 7.70 -28.59 16.71
CA TYR A 57 8.22 -29.44 15.64
C TYR A 57 7.23 -30.48 15.13
N GLU A 58 6.58 -31.22 16.04
CA GLU A 58 5.69 -32.33 15.67
C GLU A 58 4.52 -31.85 14.82
N LYS A 59 3.99 -30.68 15.18
CA LYS A 59 2.86 -30.06 14.51
C LYS A 59 3.15 -29.63 13.07
N PHE A 60 4.34 -29.10 12.82
CA PHE A 60 4.75 -28.64 11.49
C PHE A 60 5.52 -29.70 10.69
N SER A 61 5.79 -30.87 11.26
CA SER A 61 6.64 -31.93 10.69
C SER A 61 6.18 -32.44 9.31
N GLN A 62 4.88 -32.39 9.03
CA GLN A 62 4.27 -32.79 7.75
C GLN A 62 4.38 -31.74 6.65
N ILE A 63 4.68 -30.48 7.00
CA ILE A 63 4.81 -29.38 6.05
C ILE A 63 6.12 -29.57 5.26
N ARG A 64 6.02 -29.46 3.94
CA ARG A 64 7.14 -29.64 3.00
C ARG A 64 7.30 -28.45 2.06
N TYR A 65 6.26 -27.65 1.87
CA TYR A 65 6.32 -26.43 1.08
C TYR A 65 5.95 -25.21 1.92
N VAL A 66 6.70 -24.13 1.80
CA VAL A 66 6.39 -22.85 2.46
C VAL A 66 6.55 -21.68 1.51
N LYS A 67 5.56 -20.79 1.51
CA LYS A 67 5.60 -19.51 0.80
C LYS A 67 5.79 -18.37 1.78
N ASN A 68 6.72 -17.48 1.43
CA ASN A 68 7.13 -16.31 2.19
C ASN A 68 7.41 -16.58 3.67
N PRO A 69 8.19 -17.63 4.03
CA PRO A 69 8.54 -17.87 5.41
C PRO A 69 9.37 -16.70 5.95
N GLY A 70 8.89 -16.05 7.00
CA GLY A 70 9.65 -15.04 7.72
C GLY A 70 10.77 -15.66 8.55
N LEU A 71 11.62 -14.81 9.15
CA LEU A 71 12.70 -15.24 10.05
C LEU A 71 12.20 -16.07 11.26
N SER A 72 10.95 -15.86 11.68
CA SER A 72 10.33 -16.58 12.79
C SER A 72 9.96 -18.03 12.45
N PHE A 73 9.99 -18.43 11.17
CA PHE A 73 9.65 -19.80 10.77
C PHE A 73 10.94 -20.63 10.60
N PRO A 74 11.18 -21.67 11.42
CA PRO A 74 12.46 -22.36 11.47
C PRO A 74 12.60 -23.41 10.35
N CYS A 75 12.73 -22.96 9.10
CA CYS A 75 12.87 -23.85 7.94
C CYS A 75 14.05 -24.84 8.07
N SER A 76 15.14 -24.45 8.76
CA SER A 76 16.33 -25.28 8.96
C SER A 76 16.09 -26.49 9.87
N GLU A 77 15.15 -26.37 10.80
CA GLU A 77 14.79 -27.45 11.72
C GLU A 77 13.86 -28.45 11.01
N LEU A 78 12.99 -27.93 10.14
CA LEU A 78 12.08 -28.74 9.34
C LEU A 78 12.75 -29.39 8.12
N GLN A 79 12.14 -30.47 7.62
CA GLN A 79 12.49 -31.06 6.33
C GLN A 79 11.70 -30.38 5.21
N ILE A 80 11.91 -29.06 5.03
CA ILE A 80 11.28 -28.30 3.95
C ILE A 80 11.90 -28.71 2.61
N ASP A 81 11.06 -29.20 1.70
CA ASP A 81 11.42 -29.52 0.34
C ASP A 81 11.45 -28.26 -0.53
N TRP A 82 10.49 -27.34 -0.35
CA TRP A 82 10.30 -26.17 -1.20
C TRP A 82 10.06 -24.91 -0.37
N ALA A 83 10.87 -23.88 -0.59
CA ALA A 83 10.63 -22.53 -0.09
C ALA A 83 10.49 -21.56 -1.26
N GLU A 84 9.37 -20.84 -1.30
CA GLU A 84 9.10 -19.81 -2.30
C GLU A 84 9.04 -18.44 -1.63
N PHE A 85 9.76 -17.47 -2.18
CA PHE A 85 9.71 -16.07 -1.78
C PHE A 85 9.22 -15.26 -2.96
N GLU A 86 8.15 -14.50 -2.77
CA GLU A 86 7.53 -13.70 -3.81
C GLU A 86 7.07 -12.36 -3.24
N ASN A 87 7.45 -11.25 -3.91
CA ASN A 87 7.03 -9.89 -3.56
C ASN A 87 7.32 -9.53 -2.08
N THR A 88 8.48 -9.94 -1.57
CA THR A 88 8.78 -9.83 -0.14
C THR A 88 10.27 -9.54 0.12
N GLU A 89 10.65 -9.40 1.40
CA GLU A 89 12.06 -9.31 1.79
C GLU A 89 12.68 -10.71 1.95
N PHE A 90 13.80 -10.98 1.29
CA PHE A 90 14.54 -12.23 1.40
C PHE A 90 15.91 -12.02 2.07
N SER A 91 16.08 -12.63 3.24
CA SER A 91 17.31 -12.58 4.05
C SER A 91 18.04 -13.92 4.12
N GLY A 92 17.55 -14.96 3.44
CA GLY A 92 18.11 -16.31 3.45
C GLY A 92 17.13 -17.35 3.98
N ALA A 93 17.40 -18.62 3.68
CA ALA A 93 16.59 -19.76 4.13
C ALA A 93 17.34 -21.09 3.97
N SER A 94 16.85 -22.13 4.66
CA SER A 94 17.26 -23.52 4.47
C SER A 94 16.06 -24.33 3.96
N ALA A 95 16.20 -24.93 2.79
CA ALA A 95 15.20 -25.81 2.17
C ALA A 95 15.87 -26.54 1.02
N LYS A 96 15.40 -27.72 0.62
CA LYS A 96 16.01 -28.45 -0.51
C LYS A 96 16.00 -27.62 -1.80
N ASN A 97 14.89 -26.91 -2.04
CA ASN A 97 14.63 -26.11 -3.22
C ASN A 97 14.17 -24.70 -2.82
N ILE A 98 14.86 -23.66 -3.30
CA ILE A 98 14.52 -22.26 -3.01
C ILE A 98 14.26 -21.52 -4.32
N LYS A 99 13.11 -20.84 -4.39
CA LYS A 99 12.80 -19.86 -5.44
C LYS A 99 12.54 -18.50 -4.81
N VAL A 100 13.17 -17.49 -5.39
CA VAL A 100 13.04 -16.09 -4.97
C VAL A 100 12.67 -15.28 -6.20
N ASP A 101 11.52 -14.63 -6.15
CA ASP A 101 10.93 -13.91 -7.27
C ASP A 101 10.48 -12.52 -6.84
N ASN A 102 10.91 -11.48 -7.56
CA ASN A 102 10.51 -10.09 -7.28
C ASN A 102 10.69 -9.66 -5.81
N CYS A 103 11.82 -10.02 -5.19
CA CYS A 103 12.07 -9.75 -3.77
C CYS A 103 13.12 -8.64 -3.55
N HIS A 104 12.99 -7.95 -2.42
CA HIS A 104 14.07 -7.13 -1.88
C HIS A 104 14.99 -8.01 -1.04
N THR A 105 16.31 -7.89 -1.21
CA THR A 105 17.26 -8.77 -0.50
C THR A 105 18.04 -8.02 0.56
N CYS A 106 18.24 -8.63 1.73
CA CYS A 106 19.04 -8.06 2.81
C CYS A 106 20.39 -8.82 2.90
N PRO A 107 21.42 -8.40 2.14
CA PRO A 107 22.71 -9.08 2.11
C PRO A 107 23.51 -8.88 3.40
N PRO A 108 24.41 -9.81 3.78
CA PRO A 108 24.75 -11.04 3.05
C PRO A 108 23.68 -12.14 3.19
N ILE A 109 23.26 -12.72 2.06
CA ILE A 109 22.26 -13.79 2.08
C ILE A 109 22.93 -15.12 2.40
N ARG A 110 22.39 -15.83 3.39
CA ARG A 110 22.80 -17.20 3.71
C ARG A 110 21.75 -18.17 3.21
N VAL A 111 22.15 -19.11 2.36
CA VAL A 111 21.24 -20.14 1.83
C VAL A 111 21.84 -21.52 2.06
N ASP A 112 20.94 -22.47 2.30
CA ASP A 112 21.25 -23.87 2.51
C ASP A 112 20.24 -24.69 1.68
N CYS A 113 20.59 -24.97 0.42
CA CYS A 113 19.72 -25.62 -0.54
C CYS A 113 20.48 -26.40 -1.61
N GLU A 114 19.81 -27.34 -2.28
CA GLU A 114 20.35 -28.06 -3.45
C GLU A 114 20.10 -27.28 -4.75
N SER A 115 18.94 -26.63 -4.84
CA SER A 115 18.53 -25.86 -6.02
C SER A 115 18.10 -24.46 -5.62
N LEU A 116 18.70 -23.45 -6.24
CA LEU A 116 18.40 -22.04 -6.02
C LEU A 116 17.99 -21.38 -7.34
N VAL A 117 16.88 -20.64 -7.30
CA VAL A 117 16.45 -19.78 -8.40
C VAL A 117 16.21 -18.38 -7.84
N ILE A 118 16.90 -17.38 -8.37
CA ILE A 118 16.71 -15.98 -8.00
C ILE A 118 16.36 -15.18 -9.25
N HIS A 119 15.16 -14.62 -9.26
CA HIS A 119 14.65 -13.84 -10.37
C HIS A 119 14.15 -12.48 -9.92
N ASN A 120 14.52 -11.45 -10.67
CA ASN A 120 14.01 -10.08 -10.53
C ASN A 120 14.16 -9.50 -9.11
N CYS A 121 15.29 -9.79 -8.44
CA CYS A 121 15.53 -9.35 -7.08
C CYS A 121 16.43 -8.11 -7.00
N ILE A 122 16.13 -7.23 -6.05
CA ILE A 122 16.83 -5.96 -5.83
C ILE A 122 17.47 -5.99 -4.43
N PRO A 123 18.77 -5.68 -4.26
CA PRO A 123 19.34 -5.50 -2.92
C PRO A 123 18.70 -4.30 -2.22
N ALA A 124 18.30 -4.47 -0.97
CA ALA A 124 17.83 -3.37 -0.12
C ALA A 124 18.94 -2.30 -0.04
N ASP A 125 18.56 -1.04 -0.24
CA ASP A 125 19.44 0.10 -0.08
C ASP A 125 19.81 0.24 1.40
N VAL A 126 20.91 -0.39 1.79
CA VAL A 126 21.64 0.07 2.98
C VAL A 126 22.17 1.44 2.58
N GLU A 127 21.72 2.50 3.26
CA GLU A 127 22.21 3.87 3.09
C GLU A 127 23.70 3.82 2.77
N VAL A 128 24.09 4.44 1.66
CA VAL A 128 25.48 4.59 1.28
C VAL A 128 26.12 5.50 2.33
N VAL A 129 26.53 4.92 3.46
CA VAL A 129 27.53 5.54 4.32
C VAL A 129 28.75 5.65 3.42
N ARG A 130 29.03 6.86 2.94
CA ARG A 130 30.25 7.23 2.22
C ARG A 130 31.41 7.20 3.19
N ASP A 131 31.65 6.05 3.80
CA ASP A 131 32.86 5.83 4.56
C ASP A 131 33.83 5.13 3.61
N GLU A 132 34.86 5.87 3.20
CA GLU A 132 35.89 5.44 2.26
C GLU A 132 36.66 4.20 2.77
N ASN A 133 36.46 3.82 4.04
CA ASN A 133 37.11 2.70 4.70
C ASN A 133 36.18 1.55 5.10
N VAL A 134 34.86 1.65 4.90
CA VAL A 134 33.98 0.49 5.08
C VAL A 134 33.99 -0.28 3.77
N ASN A 135 34.85 -1.30 3.72
CA ASN A 135 34.79 -2.37 2.73
C ASN A 135 33.31 -2.68 2.49
N LEU A 136 32.80 -2.29 1.31
CA LEU A 136 31.50 -2.66 0.77
C LEU A 136 31.37 -4.17 0.96
N VAL A 137 30.81 -4.61 2.08
CA VAL A 137 30.57 -6.02 2.38
C VAL A 137 29.48 -6.44 1.41
N ASN A 138 29.90 -6.68 0.17
CA ASN A 138 29.42 -7.72 -0.70
C ASN A 138 27.88 -7.82 -0.69
N ARG A 139 27.22 -6.70 -1.02
CA ARG A 139 25.74 -6.55 -1.16
C ARG A 139 25.10 -7.59 -2.10
N PHE A 140 25.92 -8.36 -2.79
CA PHE A 140 25.54 -9.36 -3.79
C PHE A 140 26.14 -10.73 -3.48
N THR A 141 26.55 -10.98 -2.23
CA THR A 141 27.16 -12.26 -1.85
C THR A 141 26.14 -13.23 -1.28
N ILE A 142 26.13 -14.41 -1.89
CA ILE A 142 25.46 -15.59 -1.37
C ILE A 142 26.49 -16.45 -0.64
N TRP A 143 26.20 -16.75 0.61
CA TRP A 143 26.93 -17.69 1.42
C TRP A 143 26.22 -19.03 1.37
N CYS A 144 26.88 -20.01 0.77
CA CYS A 144 26.45 -21.40 0.85
C CYS A 144 26.78 -21.89 2.27
N ALA A 145 25.77 -22.12 3.11
CA ALA A 145 26.01 -22.71 4.42
C ALA A 145 26.35 -24.19 4.26
N GLU A 146 27.41 -24.67 4.92
CA GLU A 146 27.81 -26.09 4.89
C GLU A 146 26.99 -26.96 5.86
N LYS A 147 25.70 -26.65 6.04
CA LYS A 147 24.88 -27.30 7.07
C LYS A 147 24.22 -28.59 6.58
N LYS A 148 23.29 -28.50 5.63
CA LYS A 148 22.41 -29.62 5.25
C LYS A 148 22.46 -29.92 3.76
N TYR A 149 22.58 -28.88 2.94
CA TYR A 149 22.57 -28.96 1.49
C TYR A 149 23.72 -28.14 0.90
N HIS A 150 24.24 -28.61 -0.24
CA HIS A 150 25.16 -27.86 -1.08
C HIS A 150 24.45 -27.47 -2.37
N ILE A 151 24.59 -26.21 -2.79
CA ILE A 151 23.96 -25.74 -4.04
C ILE A 151 24.55 -26.53 -5.20
N ASN A 152 23.73 -27.35 -5.85
CA ASN A 152 24.07 -28.10 -7.04
C ASN A 152 23.59 -27.39 -8.31
N TYR A 153 22.45 -26.72 -8.24
CA TYR A 153 21.81 -26.04 -9.35
C TYR A 153 21.50 -24.61 -8.97
N PHE A 154 22.02 -23.65 -9.74
CA PHE A 154 21.75 -22.24 -9.50
C PHE A 154 21.38 -21.51 -10.78
N LYS A 155 20.20 -20.89 -10.78
CA LYS A 155 19.77 -19.97 -11.83
C LYS A 155 19.57 -18.57 -11.27
N SER A 156 20.12 -17.56 -11.92
CA SER A 156 19.93 -16.18 -11.50
C SER A 156 20.01 -15.16 -12.63
N ASN A 157 19.11 -14.16 -12.62
CA ASN A 157 19.30 -12.94 -13.41
C ASN A 157 19.94 -11.80 -12.60
N TRP A 158 20.46 -12.11 -11.41
CA TRP A 158 21.00 -11.11 -10.50
C TRP A 158 22.37 -10.62 -10.98
N TYR A 159 22.49 -9.31 -11.16
CA TYR A 159 23.73 -8.67 -11.61
C TYR A 159 24.72 -8.47 -10.45
N ARG A 160 26.03 -8.60 -10.73
CA ARG A 160 27.14 -8.49 -9.75
C ARG A 160 27.11 -9.52 -8.62
N LEU A 161 26.47 -10.66 -8.86
CA LEU A 161 26.47 -11.79 -7.95
C LEU A 161 27.90 -12.26 -7.63
N LYS A 162 28.15 -12.48 -6.34
CA LYS A 162 29.32 -13.21 -5.83
C LYS A 162 28.83 -14.43 -5.06
N ILE A 163 29.47 -15.56 -5.26
CA ILE A 163 29.23 -16.75 -4.45
C ILE A 163 30.46 -16.97 -3.57
N ALA A 164 30.29 -16.93 -2.26
CA ALA A 164 31.38 -17.19 -1.33
C ALA A 164 31.68 -18.70 -1.25
N GLY A 165 32.93 -19.05 -0.94
CA GLY A 165 33.30 -20.42 -0.58
C GLY A 165 33.66 -21.38 -1.73
N ASN A 166 34.05 -20.85 -2.91
CA ASN A 166 34.49 -21.65 -4.07
C ASN A 166 33.45 -22.74 -4.45
N PRO A 167 32.32 -22.32 -5.05
CA PRO A 167 31.15 -23.18 -5.23
C PRO A 167 31.48 -24.40 -6.10
N LYS A 168 31.13 -25.59 -5.59
CA LYS A 168 31.12 -26.84 -6.35
C LYS A 168 29.68 -27.10 -6.78
N MET A 169 29.38 -26.97 -8.08
CA MET A 169 28.01 -27.05 -8.60
C MET A 169 27.96 -27.95 -9.84
N LYS A 170 26.80 -28.54 -10.09
CA LYS A 170 26.52 -29.22 -11.36
C LYS A 170 26.13 -28.23 -12.44
N TYR A 171 25.40 -27.18 -12.08
CA TYR A 171 24.86 -26.23 -13.05
C TYR A 171 24.77 -24.81 -12.52
N TYR A 172 25.22 -23.85 -13.33
CA TYR A 172 24.97 -22.43 -13.16
C TYR A 172 24.36 -21.84 -14.43
N GLU A 173 23.30 -21.05 -14.29
CA GLU A 173 22.71 -20.25 -15.37
C GLU A 173 22.51 -18.81 -14.92
N GLY A 174 23.11 -17.84 -15.61
CA GLY A 174 22.89 -16.45 -15.25
C GLY A 174 23.85 -15.43 -15.84
N LEU A 175 23.90 -14.25 -15.23
CA LEU A 175 24.86 -13.21 -15.57
C LEU A 175 26.27 -13.58 -15.05
N LEU A 176 27.30 -12.83 -15.45
CA LEU A 176 28.67 -13.04 -14.96
C LEU A 176 28.79 -12.81 -13.43
N MET A 177 29.33 -13.80 -12.72
CA MET A 177 29.80 -13.68 -11.34
C MET A 177 30.96 -12.68 -11.24
N ARG A 178 30.93 -11.76 -10.28
CA ARG A 178 31.95 -10.71 -10.07
C ARG A 178 32.40 -10.62 -8.62
N ASP A 179 33.67 -10.31 -8.41
CA ASP A 179 34.26 -10.12 -7.08
C ASP A 179 34.01 -8.70 -6.53
N GLY A 180 32.80 -8.41 -6.06
CA GLY A 180 32.47 -7.12 -5.43
C GLY A 180 32.28 -5.96 -6.43
N TYR A 181 32.28 -4.72 -5.91
CA TYR A 181 31.84 -3.53 -6.67
C TYR A 181 32.72 -3.21 -7.90
N ASN A 182 34.04 -3.41 -7.77
CA ASN A 182 35.04 -3.21 -8.83
C ASN A 182 35.66 -4.52 -9.35
N GLY A 183 35.14 -5.68 -8.91
CA GLY A 183 35.67 -6.98 -9.30
C GLY A 183 35.49 -7.25 -10.78
N GLN A 184 36.58 -7.63 -11.44
CA GLN A 184 36.50 -8.28 -12.75
C GLN A 184 35.92 -9.68 -12.58
N ALA A 185 35.10 -10.10 -13.55
CA ALA A 185 34.70 -11.50 -13.63
C ALA A 185 35.95 -12.33 -14.01
N LYS A 186 36.15 -13.47 -13.36
CA LYS A 186 37.28 -14.38 -13.63
C LYS A 186 36.75 -15.75 -13.97
N THR A 187 37.34 -16.41 -14.96
CA THR A 187 37.04 -17.81 -15.32
C THR A 187 37.20 -18.76 -14.13
N GLU A 188 38.14 -18.44 -13.23
CA GLU A 188 38.39 -19.15 -11.96
C GLU A 188 37.13 -19.31 -11.08
N ASN A 189 36.18 -18.38 -11.16
CA ASN A 189 34.94 -18.43 -10.37
C ASN A 189 34.04 -19.61 -10.75
N TYR A 190 34.29 -20.22 -11.91
CA TYR A 190 33.48 -21.30 -12.48
C TYR A 190 34.22 -22.63 -12.60
N LYS A 191 35.48 -22.72 -12.17
CA LYS A 191 36.34 -23.90 -12.38
C LYS A 191 35.77 -25.20 -11.80
N ASN A 192 34.93 -25.09 -10.77
CA ASN A 192 34.33 -26.20 -10.03
C ASN A 192 32.85 -26.38 -10.38
N ILE A 193 32.40 -25.85 -11.52
CA ILE A 193 31.03 -25.95 -12.00
C ILE A 193 31.01 -26.82 -13.25
N GLU A 194 30.25 -27.93 -13.24
CA GLU A 194 30.26 -28.89 -14.36
C GLU A 194 29.70 -28.31 -15.66
N SER A 195 28.68 -27.47 -15.57
CA SER A 195 28.03 -26.81 -16.71
C SER A 195 27.62 -25.38 -16.37
N VAL A 196 27.94 -24.44 -17.25
CA VAL A 196 27.74 -23.00 -17.04
C VAL A 196 27.07 -22.41 -18.27
N LYS A 197 25.91 -21.78 -18.09
CA LYS A 197 25.21 -21.03 -19.13
C LYS A 197 25.19 -19.55 -18.79
N LEU A 198 25.84 -18.74 -19.60
CA LEU A 198 25.93 -17.30 -19.36
C LEU A 198 24.99 -16.51 -20.26
N HIS A 199 24.29 -15.54 -19.67
CA HIS A 199 23.43 -14.59 -20.36
C HIS A 199 24.00 -13.18 -20.19
N GLY A 200 24.02 -12.37 -21.26
CA GLY A 200 24.49 -10.98 -21.22
C GLY A 200 25.50 -10.59 -22.30
N PRO A 201 25.74 -9.29 -22.48
CA PRO A 201 26.71 -8.77 -23.44
C PRO A 201 28.09 -8.56 -22.82
N ASN A 202 29.13 -8.75 -23.63
CA ASN A 202 30.55 -8.47 -23.31
C ASN A 202 31.20 -9.36 -22.24
N TYR A 203 31.62 -10.55 -22.69
CA TYR A 203 32.43 -11.47 -21.91
C TYR A 203 33.90 -11.28 -22.29
N ASN A 204 34.60 -10.34 -21.64
CA ASN A 204 36.08 -10.34 -21.64
C ASN A 204 36.58 -11.46 -20.72
N LEU A 205 36.10 -12.69 -20.95
CA LEU A 205 36.34 -13.89 -20.17
C LEU A 205 36.80 -14.98 -21.13
N GLU A 206 37.87 -15.67 -20.79
CA GLU A 206 38.26 -16.86 -21.54
C GLU A 206 37.27 -17.99 -21.22
N PHE A 207 36.51 -18.41 -22.23
CA PHE A 207 35.54 -19.50 -22.09
C PHE A 207 36.25 -20.83 -21.97
N THR A 208 35.78 -21.64 -21.03
CA THR A 208 36.20 -23.03 -20.84
C THR A 208 35.16 -23.97 -21.44
N LYS A 209 35.50 -25.26 -21.64
CA LYS A 209 34.65 -26.23 -22.37
C LYS A 209 33.27 -26.47 -21.73
N ASN A 210 33.14 -26.22 -20.43
CA ASN A 210 31.90 -26.32 -19.65
C ASN A 210 31.02 -25.07 -19.75
N MET A 211 31.44 -24.04 -20.49
CA MET A 211 30.71 -22.78 -20.61
C MET A 211 30.03 -22.66 -21.97
N GLU A 212 28.75 -22.32 -21.95
CA GLU A 212 27.96 -21.95 -23.11
C GLU A 212 27.36 -20.56 -22.97
N LEU A 213 27.14 -19.93 -24.12
CA LEU A 213 26.40 -18.68 -24.21
C LEU A 213 24.92 -18.98 -24.42
N GLY A 214 24.10 -18.54 -23.48
CA GLY A 214 22.66 -18.49 -23.68
C GLY A 214 22.27 -17.28 -24.53
N GLU A 215 21.04 -17.30 -25.04
CA GLU A 215 20.46 -16.13 -25.68
C GLU A 215 20.53 -14.93 -24.72
N PRO A 216 20.86 -13.73 -25.20
CA PRO A 216 20.85 -12.54 -24.38
C PRO A 216 19.41 -12.27 -23.95
N ASN A 217 19.05 -12.73 -22.76
CA ASN A 217 17.78 -12.40 -22.08
C ASN A 217 17.72 -10.92 -21.65
N CYS A 218 18.67 -10.09 -22.08
CA CYS A 218 18.75 -8.68 -21.76
C CYS A 218 19.28 -7.89 -22.96
N ALA A 219 18.43 -7.06 -23.56
CA ALA A 219 18.75 -6.21 -24.71
C ALA A 219 19.66 -5.01 -24.36
N PHE A 220 20.06 -4.84 -23.09
CA PHE A 220 20.77 -3.67 -22.63
C PHE A 220 22.26 -3.98 -22.43
N SER A 221 23.04 -3.73 -23.47
CA SER A 221 24.49 -3.65 -23.37
C SER A 221 24.90 -2.35 -22.68
N GLY A 222 25.49 -2.47 -21.48
CA GLY A 222 26.20 -1.38 -20.81
C GLY A 222 25.48 -0.70 -19.65
N TYR A 223 24.16 -0.82 -19.52
CA TYR A 223 23.42 -0.34 -18.35
C TYR A 223 22.84 -1.52 -17.58
N THR A 224 23.16 -1.60 -16.29
CA THR A 224 22.74 -2.70 -15.44
C THR A 224 21.22 -2.70 -15.34
N PRO A 225 20.51 -3.83 -15.52
CA PRO A 225 19.07 -3.91 -15.31
C PRO A 225 18.64 -3.38 -13.95
N LEU A 226 19.50 -3.52 -12.93
CA LEU A 226 19.31 -2.94 -11.60
C LEU A 226 19.31 -1.40 -11.57
N VAL A 227 20.21 -0.72 -12.31
CA VAL A 227 20.19 0.76 -12.42
C VAL A 227 18.96 1.20 -13.20
N LEU A 228 18.57 0.50 -14.26
CA LEU A 228 17.36 0.85 -15.00
C LEU A 228 16.12 0.65 -14.12
N MET A 229 16.05 -0.46 -13.40
CA MET A 229 14.93 -0.79 -12.53
C MET A 229 14.88 0.10 -11.29
N SER A 230 16.01 0.47 -10.69
CA SER A 230 16.06 1.45 -9.61
C SER A 230 15.74 2.86 -10.09
N VAL A 231 16.16 3.25 -11.29
CA VAL A 231 15.77 4.53 -11.91
C VAL A 231 14.28 4.54 -12.23
N ILE A 232 13.73 3.44 -12.75
CA ILE A 232 12.29 3.31 -13.02
C ILE A 232 11.51 3.34 -11.70
N GLN A 233 11.96 2.60 -10.68
CA GLN A 233 11.32 2.56 -9.38
C GLN A 233 11.36 3.95 -8.72
N ASN A 234 12.52 4.61 -8.69
CA ASN A 234 12.65 5.98 -8.19
C ASN A 234 11.73 6.96 -8.94
N LYS A 235 11.54 6.79 -10.25
CA LYS A 235 10.60 7.61 -11.02
C LYS A 235 9.14 7.30 -10.68
N ILE A 236 8.81 6.03 -10.47
CA ILE A 236 7.49 5.60 -10.01
C ILE A 236 7.20 6.19 -8.63
N ASP A 237 8.14 6.06 -7.69
CA ASP A 237 8.00 6.55 -6.31
C ASP A 237 7.87 8.09 -6.27
N GLN A 238 8.68 8.80 -7.08
CA GLN A 238 8.54 10.26 -7.23
C GLN A 238 7.18 10.65 -7.83
N ALA A 239 6.71 9.91 -8.84
CA ALA A 239 5.41 10.17 -9.46
C ALA A 239 4.25 9.90 -8.48
N LEU A 240 4.34 8.81 -7.71
CA LEU A 240 3.37 8.46 -6.66
C LEU A 240 3.34 9.53 -5.57
N LYS A 241 4.51 9.95 -5.06
CA LYS A 241 4.60 11.00 -4.05
C LYS A 241 4.04 12.34 -4.51
N LEU A 242 4.35 12.76 -5.75
CA LEU A 242 3.75 13.96 -6.35
C LEU A 242 2.23 13.84 -6.49
N GLN A 243 1.72 12.64 -6.74
CA GLN A 243 0.29 12.38 -6.85
C GLN A 243 -0.38 12.42 -5.47
N GLU A 244 0.25 11.88 -4.42
CA GLU A 244 -0.18 11.97 -3.02
C GLU A 244 -0.25 13.43 -2.56
N GLU A 245 0.81 14.22 -2.74
CA GLU A 245 0.84 15.66 -2.39
C GLU A 245 -0.28 16.44 -3.13
N LYS A 246 -0.57 16.06 -4.38
CA LYS A 246 -1.67 16.65 -5.17
C LYS A 246 -3.05 16.24 -4.65
N PHE A 247 -3.19 15.03 -4.11
CA PHE A 247 -4.43 14.59 -3.47
C PHE A 247 -4.62 15.26 -2.11
N GLU A 248 -3.58 15.35 -1.29
CA GLU A 248 -3.62 16.02 0.01
C GLU A 248 -4.00 17.50 -0.13
N SER A 249 -3.36 18.22 -1.06
CA SER A 249 -3.68 19.64 -1.32
C SER A 249 -5.11 19.84 -1.83
N LYS A 250 -5.64 18.90 -2.62
CA LYS A 250 -7.06 18.91 -3.01
C LYS A 250 -7.99 18.65 -1.81
N SER A 251 -7.63 17.70 -0.94
CA SER A 251 -8.40 17.40 0.27
C SER A 251 -8.49 18.62 1.18
N ALA A 252 -7.36 19.28 1.45
CA ALA A 252 -7.30 20.50 2.25
C ALA A 252 -8.13 21.65 1.66
N ASN A 253 -8.14 21.80 0.33
CA ASN A 253 -9.00 22.78 -0.34
C ASN A 253 -10.49 22.45 -0.19
N PHE A 254 -10.87 21.18 -0.28
CA PHE A 254 -12.25 20.77 -0.02
C PHE A 254 -12.66 20.99 1.43
N GLU A 255 -11.80 20.69 2.40
CA GLU A 255 -12.03 20.96 3.82
C GLU A 255 -12.25 22.46 4.08
N SER A 256 -11.41 23.32 3.50
CA SER A 256 -11.58 24.78 3.59
C SER A 256 -12.91 25.25 2.99
N LYS A 257 -13.33 24.70 1.85
CA LYS A 257 -14.63 25.03 1.24
C LYS A 257 -15.81 24.57 2.09
N ILE A 258 -15.68 23.41 2.74
CA ILE A 258 -16.71 22.91 3.66
C ILE A 258 -16.83 23.88 4.84
N SER A 259 -15.73 24.29 5.45
CA SER A 259 -15.74 25.26 6.55
C SER A 259 -16.33 26.63 6.17
N ASP A 260 -16.02 27.13 4.96
CA ASP A 260 -16.64 28.35 4.43
C ASP A 260 -18.16 28.21 4.24
N LEU A 261 -18.61 27.05 3.76
CA LEU A 261 -20.04 26.75 3.57
C LEU A 261 -20.76 26.62 4.91
N GLU A 262 -20.18 25.93 5.89
CA GLU A 262 -20.69 25.84 7.26
C GLU A 262 -20.84 27.22 7.89
N SER A 263 -19.83 28.09 7.74
CA SER A 263 -19.89 29.47 8.23
C SER A 263 -21.03 30.27 7.58
N LYS A 264 -21.25 30.10 6.26
CA LYS A 264 -22.37 30.73 5.55
C LYS A 264 -23.72 30.21 6.01
N ILE A 265 -23.83 28.92 6.33
CA ILE A 265 -25.05 28.33 6.88
C ILE A 265 -25.36 28.97 8.23
N ILE A 266 -24.39 29.06 9.13
CA ILE A 266 -24.55 29.72 10.43
C ILE A 266 -25.03 31.18 10.27
N ASP A 267 -24.40 31.94 9.36
CA ASP A 267 -24.82 33.32 9.08
C ASP A 267 -26.27 33.42 8.57
N LEU A 268 -26.70 32.46 7.74
CA LEU A 268 -28.07 32.39 7.24
C LEU A 268 -29.06 32.00 8.34
N GLU A 269 -28.70 31.05 9.21
CA GLU A 269 -29.51 30.66 10.37
C GLU A 269 -29.71 31.84 11.32
N VAL A 270 -28.66 32.63 11.59
CA VAL A 270 -28.73 33.86 12.41
C VAL A 270 -29.61 34.92 11.74
N LYS A 271 -29.50 35.10 10.42
CA LYS A 271 -30.38 36.04 9.69
C LYS A 271 -31.83 35.58 9.73
N ASN A 272 -32.08 34.28 9.62
CA ASN A 272 -33.43 33.73 9.65
C ASN A 272 -34.08 33.90 11.03
N THR A 273 -33.37 33.60 12.11
CA THR A 273 -33.86 33.85 13.49
C THR A 273 -34.13 35.33 13.75
N ASN A 274 -33.30 36.24 13.24
CA ASN A 274 -33.56 37.68 13.32
C ASN A 274 -34.82 38.11 12.55
N LEU A 275 -35.09 37.51 11.40
CA LEU A 275 -36.33 37.75 10.64
C LEU A 275 -37.55 37.21 11.38
N GLU A 276 -37.46 35.99 11.92
CA GLU A 276 -38.52 35.40 12.75
C GLU A 276 -38.83 36.29 13.96
N PHE A 277 -37.81 36.82 14.64
CA PHE A 277 -38.00 37.76 15.75
C PHE A 277 -38.69 39.06 15.31
N LYS A 278 -38.36 39.59 14.13
CA LYS A 278 -39.02 40.80 13.58
C LYS A 278 -40.46 40.54 13.13
N ILE A 279 -40.78 39.34 12.66
CA ILE A 279 -42.12 38.97 12.19
C ILE A 279 -43.05 38.60 13.36
N SER A 280 -42.52 37.93 14.39
CA SER A 280 -43.26 37.50 15.58
C SER A 280 -44.21 38.55 16.22
N PRO A 281 -43.85 39.84 16.33
CA PRO A 281 -44.75 40.86 16.87
C PRO A 281 -45.81 41.40 15.89
N LEU A 282 -45.69 41.16 14.57
CA LEU A 282 -46.64 41.69 13.57
C LEU A 282 -48.09 41.19 13.76
N PRO A 283 -48.35 39.90 14.07
CA PRO A 283 -49.69 39.43 14.39
C PRO A 283 -50.28 40.14 15.61
N VAL A 284 -49.47 40.37 16.65
CA VAL A 284 -49.91 41.06 17.88
C VAL A 284 -50.30 42.50 17.58
N GLN A 285 -49.50 43.23 16.80
CA GLN A 285 -49.84 44.57 16.35
C GLN A 285 -51.10 44.59 15.47
N SER A 286 -51.30 43.57 14.61
CA SER A 286 -52.53 43.44 13.82
C SER A 286 -53.77 43.31 14.71
N TYR A 287 -53.71 42.50 15.77
CA TYR A 287 -54.81 42.37 16.74
C TYR A 287 -55.03 43.65 17.55
N GLU A 288 -53.98 44.40 17.85
CA GLU A 288 -54.12 45.73 18.47
C GLU A 288 -54.85 46.71 17.53
N PHE A 289 -54.51 46.73 16.24
CA PHE A 289 -55.22 47.55 15.24
C PHE A 289 -56.69 47.13 15.06
N GLU A 290 -56.98 45.82 15.00
CA GLU A 290 -58.37 45.31 14.92
C GLU A 290 -59.18 45.68 16.17
N ASN A 291 -58.59 45.57 17.36
CA ASN A 291 -59.23 45.99 18.60
C ASN A 291 -59.50 47.51 18.66
N ILE A 292 -58.63 48.34 18.05
CA ILE A 292 -58.88 49.77 17.89
C ILE A 292 -60.05 50.01 16.92
N PHE A 293 -60.11 49.28 15.80
CA PHE A 293 -61.23 49.37 14.85
C PHE A 293 -62.56 49.00 15.49
N HIS A 294 -62.62 47.95 16.32
CA HIS A 294 -63.82 47.56 17.05
C HIS A 294 -64.25 48.58 18.13
N LYS A 295 -63.34 49.43 18.61
CA LYS A 295 -63.65 50.55 19.51
C LYS A 295 -64.17 51.79 18.78
N ILE A 296 -64.01 51.88 17.46
CA ILE A 296 -64.66 52.93 16.66
C ILE A 296 -66.12 52.52 16.52
N ASN A 297 -66.99 53.15 17.31
CA ASN A 297 -68.43 52.92 17.23
C ASN A 297 -68.95 53.40 15.87
N GLU A 298 -69.37 52.45 15.03
CA GLU A 298 -69.86 52.72 13.68
C GLU A 298 -71.06 53.68 13.67
N ASP A 299 -71.92 53.62 14.70
CA ASP A 299 -73.06 54.51 14.85
C ASP A 299 -72.64 55.92 15.25
N GLU A 300 -71.59 56.06 16.07
CA GLU A 300 -71.01 57.34 16.42
C GLU A 300 -70.31 57.98 15.20
N LEU A 301 -69.60 57.17 14.40
CA LEU A 301 -68.97 57.60 13.15
C LEU A 301 -70.04 58.02 12.12
N LYS A 302 -71.10 57.22 11.93
CA LYS A 302 -72.23 57.56 11.07
C LYS A 302 -72.95 58.83 11.56
N SER A 303 -73.08 59.02 12.86
CA SER A 303 -73.64 60.23 13.48
C SER A 303 -72.77 61.47 13.20
N VAL A 304 -71.45 61.36 13.34
CA VAL A 304 -70.52 62.46 13.02
C VAL A 304 -70.55 62.79 11.53
N ILE A 305 -70.53 61.77 10.64
CA ILE A 305 -70.66 61.96 9.19
C ILE A 305 -72.02 62.58 8.83
N SER A 306 -73.11 62.18 9.48
CA SER A 306 -74.44 62.75 9.22
C SER A 306 -74.54 64.20 9.72
N LYS A 307 -73.88 64.53 10.83
CA LYS A 307 -73.77 65.90 11.35
C LYS A 307 -72.94 66.76 10.39
N LEU A 308 -71.84 66.25 9.85
CA LEU A 308 -71.04 66.92 8.82
C LEU A 308 -71.82 67.12 7.51
N ARG A 309 -72.61 66.13 7.06
CA ARG A 309 -73.50 66.26 5.89
C ARG A 309 -74.64 67.27 6.09
N ARG A 310 -75.07 67.51 7.34
CA ARG A 310 -76.10 68.51 7.68
C ARG A 310 -75.54 69.92 7.83
N VAL A 311 -74.23 70.08 7.94
CA VAL A 311 -73.58 71.38 7.73
C VAL A 311 -73.49 71.58 6.23
N LEU A 312 -74.48 72.28 5.67
CA LEU A 312 -74.33 72.92 4.38
C LEU A 312 -73.09 73.81 4.43
N ILE A 313 -71.98 73.34 3.86
CA ILE A 313 -70.98 74.22 3.26
C ILE A 313 -71.25 74.12 1.78
N SER A 314 -71.90 75.15 1.26
CA SER A 314 -72.34 75.24 -0.11
C SER A 314 -71.20 75.26 -1.15
N ASP A 315 -69.91 75.15 -0.78
CA ASP A 315 -68.81 75.40 -1.74
C ASP A 315 -67.41 74.82 -1.39
N ARG A 316 -67.26 73.66 -0.73
CA ARG A 316 -65.93 73.01 -0.67
C ARG A 316 -65.97 71.50 -0.87
N GLN A 317 -65.23 71.03 -1.88
CA GLN A 317 -64.84 69.63 -2.02
C GLN A 317 -63.96 69.24 -0.83
N LEU A 318 -64.50 68.44 0.08
CA LEU A 318 -63.72 67.78 1.12
C LEU A 318 -62.83 66.70 0.46
N MET A 319 -61.53 66.95 0.41
CA MET A 319 -60.54 65.95 0.05
C MET A 319 -60.28 65.06 1.27
N ALA A 320 -60.07 63.77 1.06
CA ALA A 320 -59.98 62.72 2.08
C ALA A 320 -58.95 62.95 3.23
N VAL A 321 -58.11 63.98 3.11
CA VAL A 321 -57.13 64.40 4.12
C VAL A 321 -57.80 64.99 5.38
N ASP A 322 -58.92 65.71 5.25
CA ASP A 322 -59.53 66.45 6.37
C ASP A 322 -60.18 65.53 7.44
N ILE A 323 -60.64 64.34 7.04
CA ILE A 323 -61.24 63.37 7.98
C ILE A 323 -60.16 62.70 8.85
N ARG A 324 -58.95 62.52 8.30
CA ARG A 324 -57.86 61.82 8.98
C ARG A 324 -57.25 62.66 10.11
N GLU A 325 -57.12 63.98 9.93
CA GLU A 325 -56.61 64.89 10.98
C GLU A 325 -57.59 65.07 12.15
N TYR A 326 -58.91 65.03 11.91
CA TYR A 326 -59.89 65.21 12.98
C TYR A 326 -59.97 64.02 13.94
N ILE A 327 -59.75 62.80 13.44
CA ILE A 327 -59.77 61.57 14.26
C ILE A 327 -58.50 61.46 15.13
N LEU A 328 -57.35 61.99 14.67
CA LEU A 328 -56.07 61.87 15.39
C LEU A 328 -55.82 62.96 16.45
N ARG A 329 -56.70 63.97 16.58
CA ARG A 329 -56.55 65.08 17.57
C ARG A 329 -57.38 64.91 18.85
N LYS A 330 -58.05 63.77 19.05
CA LYS A 330 -58.57 63.32 20.35
C LYS A 330 -57.66 62.24 20.90
#